data_AF-A0A2T4DBD5-F1
#
_entry.id   AF-A0A2T4DBD5-F1
#
_cell.length_a   1.000
_cell.length_b   1.000
_cell.length_c   1.000
_cell.angle_alpha   90.00
_cell.angle_beta   90.00
_cell.angle_gamma   90.00
#
_symmetry.space_group_name_H-M   'P 1'
#
loop_
_entity.id
_entity.type
_entity.pdbx_description
1 polymer ?
#
loop_
_entity_poly.entity_id
_entity_poly.type
_entity_poly.pdbx_seq_one_letter_code
_entity_poly.pdbx_strand_id
1 'polypeptide(L)'
;WGNEKEIIGVVKDFHFSSLHEAVSPMLFHFDKSFMLNIFAKVQSNNVESSLAGIQALYKEFNPGFTLNYEFLDANYQAQYQAEQRVSLLSRYFAGIAIIISCLGLFGLAAFTAERRQKEIGIRKILGAGGLQIIQLLSADFTKMVVIAIVIAIPISFWTTKSWLQGFAYSIEPEWYYFAGAGLAALVIAWLTIN
;
A
#
# COMPACT_ATOMS: atom_id res chain seq x y z
N TRP A 1 22.04 -22.87 -27.98
CA TRP A 1 21.19 -23.78 -27.18
C TRP A 1 21.49 -25.20 -27.62
N GLY A 2 21.68 -26.16 -26.68
CA GLY A 2 21.97 -27.56 -27.02
C GLY A 2 23.40 -28.07 -26.71
N ASN A 3 24.25 -27.27 -26.05
CA ASN A 3 25.53 -27.74 -25.54
C ASN A 3 25.43 -27.98 -24.03
N GLU A 4 26.10 -29.01 -23.52
CA GLU A 4 26.25 -29.22 -22.08
C GLU A 4 26.94 -28.01 -21.44
N LYS A 5 26.41 -27.57 -20.29
CA LYS A 5 26.91 -26.42 -19.53
C LYS A 5 27.09 -26.86 -18.08
N GLU A 6 28.21 -26.48 -17.49
CA GLU A 6 28.48 -26.73 -16.08
C GLU A 6 27.86 -25.63 -15.21
N ILE A 7 27.20 -26.03 -14.12
CA ILE A 7 26.64 -25.10 -13.13
C ILE A 7 27.76 -24.70 -12.17
N ILE A 8 28.27 -23.49 -12.31
CA ILE A 8 29.38 -22.96 -11.48
C ILE A 8 28.91 -22.31 -10.17
N GLY A 9 27.60 -22.09 -10.00
CA GLY A 9 27.05 -21.46 -8.81
C GLY A 9 25.55 -21.23 -8.88
N VAL A 10 24.95 -21.02 -7.71
CA VAL A 10 23.54 -20.67 -7.53
C VAL A 10 23.49 -19.41 -6.68
N VAL A 11 22.77 -18.40 -7.15
CA VAL A 11 22.54 -17.15 -6.43
C VAL A 11 21.17 -17.18 -5.76
N LYS A 12 21.00 -16.37 -4.71
CA LYS A 12 19.67 -16.18 -4.11
C LYS A 12 18.75 -15.50 -5.10
N ASP A 13 17.46 -15.80 -5.00
CA ASP A 13 16.42 -15.16 -5.79
C ASP A 13 16.48 -13.64 -5.61
N PHE A 14 16.36 -12.93 -6.72
CA PHE A 14 16.28 -11.47 -6.76
C PHE A 14 15.24 -11.06 -7.80
N HIS A 15 14.57 -9.93 -7.55
CA HIS A 15 13.56 -9.42 -8.47
C HIS A 15 14.24 -8.73 -9.66
N PHE A 16 14.02 -9.27 -10.85
CA PHE A 16 14.48 -8.70 -12.11
C PHE A 16 13.32 -8.27 -13.03
N SER A 17 12.08 -8.57 -12.65
CA SER A 17 10.85 -8.26 -13.40
C SER A 17 9.83 -7.54 -12.49
N SER A 18 8.62 -7.29 -13.00
CA SER A 18 7.50 -6.72 -12.23
C SER A 18 7.24 -7.51 -10.93
N LEU A 19 6.87 -6.82 -9.84
CA LEU A 19 6.48 -7.45 -8.56
C LEU A 19 5.23 -8.37 -8.68
N HIS A 20 4.51 -8.26 -9.80
CA HIS A 20 3.36 -9.09 -10.13
C HIS A 20 3.73 -10.44 -10.74
N GLU A 21 4.96 -10.60 -11.25
CA GLU A 21 5.40 -11.84 -11.88
C GLU A 21 6.27 -12.66 -10.93
N ALA A 22 6.04 -13.97 -10.92
CA ALA A 22 6.95 -14.89 -10.23
C ALA A 22 8.32 -14.83 -10.91
N VAL A 23 9.39 -14.84 -10.10
CA VAL A 23 10.77 -14.88 -10.58
C VAL A 23 10.92 -16.14 -11.43
N SER A 24 10.89 -15.98 -12.75
CA SER A 24 11.07 -17.09 -13.67
C SER A 24 12.50 -17.62 -13.55
N PRO A 25 12.75 -18.93 -13.76
CA PRO A 25 14.10 -19.47 -13.69
C PRO A 25 15.04 -18.71 -14.62
N MET A 26 15.98 -17.98 -14.03
CA MET A 26 16.95 -17.18 -14.77
C MET A 26 18.28 -17.93 -14.79
N LEU A 27 18.80 -18.12 -16.00
CA LEU A 27 20.12 -18.70 -16.21
C LEU A 27 21.07 -17.59 -16.61
N PHE A 28 22.03 -17.30 -15.74
CA PHE A 28 23.14 -16.43 -16.11
C PHE A 28 24.13 -17.20 -16.96
N HIS A 29 24.37 -16.74 -18.18
CA HIS A 29 25.48 -17.23 -18.97
C HIS A 29 26.23 -16.04 -19.58
N PHE A 30 27.55 -16.17 -19.64
CA PHE A 30 28.39 -15.21 -20.34
C PHE A 30 28.69 -15.75 -21.74
N ASP A 31 28.21 -15.05 -22.76
CA ASP A 31 28.54 -15.34 -24.16
C ASP A 31 29.35 -14.17 -24.74
N LYS A 32 30.59 -14.46 -25.13
CA LYS A 32 31.51 -13.47 -25.73
C LYS A 32 31.08 -13.06 -27.14
N SER A 33 30.26 -13.87 -27.81
CA SER A 33 29.87 -13.64 -29.21
C SER A 33 28.71 -12.65 -29.35
N PHE A 34 27.96 -12.39 -28.28
CA PHE A 34 26.71 -11.62 -28.35
C PHE A 34 26.52 -10.73 -27.11
N MET A 35 27.36 -9.70 -26.98
CA MET A 35 27.24 -8.68 -25.92
C MET A 35 26.52 -7.45 -26.44
N LEU A 36 25.19 -7.40 -26.23
CA LEU A 36 24.37 -6.24 -26.62
C LEU A 36 24.37 -5.10 -25.58
N ASN A 37 24.48 -5.43 -24.30
CA ASN A 37 24.41 -4.47 -23.20
C ASN A 37 25.50 -4.76 -22.16
N ILE A 38 26.04 -3.70 -21.55
CA ILE A 38 27.06 -3.78 -20.49
C ILE A 38 26.50 -3.11 -19.23
N PHE A 39 26.52 -3.83 -18.12
CA PHE A 39 26.21 -3.28 -16.80
C PHE A 39 27.50 -2.82 -16.13
N ALA A 40 27.56 -1.55 -15.75
CA ALA A 40 28.68 -0.98 -15.01
C ALA A 40 28.18 -0.43 -13.67
N LYS A 41 28.78 -0.88 -12.57
CA LYS A 41 28.50 -0.34 -11.24
C LYS A 41 29.43 0.84 -10.97
N VAL A 42 28.85 2.02 -10.78
CA VAL A 42 29.57 3.27 -10.51
C VAL A 42 29.43 3.63 -9.04
N GLN A 43 30.49 4.18 -8.43
CA GLN A 43 30.42 4.70 -7.06
C GLN A 43 29.65 6.02 -7.04
N SER A 44 28.69 6.16 -6.11
CA SER A 44 27.76 7.29 -6.03
C SER A 44 28.43 8.66 -5.88
N ASN A 45 29.67 8.73 -5.37
CA ASN A 45 30.37 9.99 -5.14
C ASN A 45 31.07 10.56 -6.39
N ASN A 46 31.16 9.80 -7.48
CA ASN A 46 31.98 10.14 -8.66
C ASN A 46 31.28 9.77 -9.99
N VAL A 47 29.96 9.95 -10.06
CA VAL A 47 29.17 9.49 -11.22
C VAL A 47 29.57 10.22 -12.51
N GLU A 48 29.70 11.55 -12.47
CA GLU A 48 30.06 12.36 -13.65
C GLU A 48 31.46 12.03 -14.18
N SER A 49 32.45 11.93 -13.29
CA SER A 49 33.83 11.61 -13.68
C SER A 49 33.96 10.18 -14.22
N SER A 50 33.21 9.23 -13.65
CA SER A 50 33.16 7.85 -14.14
C SER A 50 32.48 7.77 -15.51
N LEU A 51 31.38 8.50 -15.73
CA LEU A 51 30.72 8.57 -17.03
C LEU A 51 31.61 9.19 -18.10
N ALA A 52 32.32 10.27 -17.77
CA ALA A 52 33.27 10.88 -18.69
C ALA A 52 34.39 9.89 -19.09
N GLY A 53 34.91 9.12 -18.12
CA GLY A 53 35.89 8.06 -18.38
C GLY A 53 35.35 6.95 -19.27
N ILE A 54 34.13 6.46 -18.99
CA ILE A 54 33.46 5.44 -19.80
C ILE A 54 33.21 5.95 -21.22
N GLN A 55 32.79 7.20 -21.39
CA GLN A 55 32.54 7.80 -22.70
C GLN A 55 33.84 7.96 -23.50
N ALA A 56 34.95 8.33 -22.86
CA ALA A 56 36.26 8.41 -23.50
C ALA A 56 36.72 7.03 -23.99
N LEU A 57 36.66 6.02 -23.12
CA LEU A 57 36.98 4.63 -23.48
C LEU A 57 36.09 4.12 -24.61
N TYR A 58 34.78 4.36 -24.55
CA TYR A 58 33.85 3.89 -25.58
C TYR A 58 34.16 4.50 -26.95
N LYS A 59 34.52 5.79 -27.00
CA LYS A 59 34.93 6.45 -28.25
C LYS A 59 36.24 5.90 -28.81
N GLU A 60 37.18 5.54 -27.95
CA GLU A 60 38.48 4.97 -28.35
C GLU A 60 38.29 3.58 -28.96
N PHE A 61 37.50 2.71 -28.31
CA PHE A 61 37.33 1.33 -28.74
C PHE A 61 36.24 1.11 -29.80
N ASN A 62 35.23 2.00 -29.89
CA ASN A 62 34.12 1.91 -30.84
C ASN A 62 33.89 3.24 -31.61
N PRO A 63 34.86 3.66 -32.46
CA PRO A 63 34.71 4.88 -33.24
C PRO A 63 33.52 4.77 -34.22
N GLY A 64 32.64 5.77 -34.22
CA GLY A 64 31.45 5.84 -35.08
C GLY A 64 30.12 5.46 -34.42
N PHE A 65 30.13 4.92 -33.20
CA PHE A 65 28.92 4.62 -32.44
C PHE A 65 28.73 5.60 -31.26
N THR A 66 27.48 5.98 -30.98
CA THR A 66 27.14 6.80 -29.82
C THR A 66 26.93 5.91 -28.59
N LEU A 67 27.48 6.33 -27.44
CA LEU A 67 27.21 5.68 -26.16
C LEU A 67 25.77 5.98 -25.74
N ASN A 68 24.89 4.98 -25.83
CA ASN A 68 23.56 5.02 -25.22
C ASN A 68 23.66 4.37 -23.84
N TYR A 69 23.29 5.09 -22.79
CA TYR A 69 23.28 4.58 -21.43
C TYR A 69 21.97 4.95 -20.75
N GLU A 70 21.49 4.06 -19.89
CA GLU A 70 20.35 4.30 -19.02
C GLU A 70 20.73 3.98 -17.59
N PHE A 71 20.36 4.86 -16.67
CA PHE A 71 20.51 4.56 -15.24
C PHE A 71 19.47 3.53 -14.83
N LEU A 72 19.94 2.45 -14.23
CA LEU A 72 19.07 1.37 -13.75
C LEU A 72 18.03 1.89 -12.73
N ASP A 73 18.39 2.88 -11.92
CA ASP A 73 17.49 3.52 -10.96
C ASP A 73 16.29 4.20 -11.63
N ALA A 74 16.48 4.82 -12.80
CA ALA A 74 15.41 5.48 -13.55
C ALA A 74 14.42 4.46 -14.13
N ASN A 75 14.92 3.33 -14.63
CA ASN A 75 14.07 2.23 -15.11
C ASN A 75 13.28 1.57 -13.96
N TYR A 76 13.91 1.34 -12.81
CA TYR A 76 13.19 0.86 -11.63
C TYR A 76 12.12 1.86 -11.18
N GLN A 77 12.43 3.15 -11.09
CA GLN A 77 11.45 4.16 -10.70
C GLN A 77 10.21 4.17 -11.61
N ALA A 78 10.37 4.03 -12.92
CA ALA A 78 9.23 3.98 -13.85
C ALA A 78 8.27 2.82 -13.52
N GLN A 79 8.80 1.66 -13.13
CA GLN A 79 8.01 0.49 -12.74
C GLN A 79 7.29 0.70 -11.39
N TYR A 80 7.93 1.35 -10.41
CA TYR A 80 7.33 1.64 -9.10
C TYR A 80 6.32 2.81 -9.11
N GLN A 81 6.37 3.69 -10.10
CA GLN A 81 5.47 4.85 -10.17
C GLN A 81 3.99 4.46 -10.24
N ALA A 82 3.65 3.37 -10.94
CA ALA A 82 2.27 2.89 -11.01
C ALA A 82 1.75 2.49 -9.62
N GLU A 83 2.55 1.74 -8.86
CA GLU A 83 2.23 1.32 -7.49
C GLU A 83 2.07 2.51 -6.54
N GLN A 84 2.99 3.47 -6.63
CA GLN A 84 2.93 4.67 -5.81
C GLN A 84 1.67 5.49 -6.10
N ARG A 85 1.24 5.58 -7.36
CA ARG A 85 -0.01 6.26 -7.74
C ARG A 85 -1.22 5.55 -7.16
N VAL A 86 -1.30 4.22 -7.27
CA VAL A 86 -2.40 3.44 -6.69
C VAL A 86 -2.45 3.64 -5.17
N SER A 87 -1.32 3.50 -4.47
CA SER A 87 -1.25 3.74 -3.02
C SER A 87 -1.67 5.16 -2.64
N LEU A 88 -1.31 6.17 -3.43
CA LEU A 88 -1.66 7.55 -3.16
C LEU A 88 -3.16 7.79 -3.34
N LEU A 89 -3.75 7.29 -4.43
CA LEU A 89 -5.19 7.39 -4.68
C LEU A 89 -6.00 6.66 -3.61
N SER A 90 -5.59 5.45 -3.22
CA SER A 90 -6.25 4.70 -2.14
C SER A 90 -6.25 5.45 -0.82
N ARG A 91 -5.15 6.16 -0.49
CA ARG A 91 -5.09 7.01 0.72
C ARG A 91 -6.09 8.17 0.66
N TYR A 92 -6.19 8.85 -0.48
CA TYR A 92 -7.17 9.92 -0.65
C TYR A 92 -8.61 9.42 -0.56
N PHE A 93 -8.93 8.32 -1.23
CA PHE A 93 -10.26 7.72 -1.15
C PHE A 93 -10.61 7.25 0.26
N ALA A 94 -9.67 6.65 0.99
CA ALA A 94 -9.86 6.28 2.38
C ALA A 94 -10.15 7.52 3.25
N GLY A 95 -9.38 8.60 3.11
CA GLY A 95 -9.62 9.84 3.84
C GLY A 95 -11.00 10.45 3.57
N ILE A 96 -11.40 10.52 2.30
CA ILE A 96 -12.73 11.01 1.91
C ILE A 96 -13.84 10.10 2.45
N ALA A 97 -13.68 8.78 2.34
CA ALA A 97 -14.64 7.82 2.85
C ALA A 97 -14.83 7.93 4.37
N ILE A 98 -13.76 8.18 5.13
CA ILE A 98 -13.83 8.44 6.57
C ILE A 98 -14.66 9.69 6.85
N ILE A 99 -14.40 10.81 6.16
CA ILE A 99 -15.14 12.06 6.34
C ILE A 99 -16.63 11.85 6.07
N ILE A 100 -16.96 11.21 4.94
CA ILE A 100 -18.36 10.91 4.58
C ILE A 100 -19.02 10.00 5.62
N SER A 101 -18.31 9.00 6.12
CA SER A 101 -18.81 8.09 7.17
C SER A 101 -19.09 8.84 8.47
N CYS A 102 -18.22 9.78 8.86
CA CYS A 102 -18.42 10.62 10.05
C CYS A 102 -19.65 11.51 9.90
N LEU A 103 -19.84 12.13 8.73
CA LEU A 103 -21.04 12.95 8.46
C LEU A 103 -22.32 12.11 8.49
N GLY A 104 -22.28 10.89 7.94
CA GLY A 104 -23.41 9.96 7.98
C GLY A 104 -23.76 9.53 9.42
N LEU A 105 -22.75 9.17 10.21
CA LEU A 105 -22.91 8.81 11.62
C LEU A 105 -23.46 10.00 12.43
N PHE A 106 -22.90 11.19 12.24
CA PHE A 106 -23.37 12.42 12.87
C PHE A 106 -24.83 12.74 12.50
N GLY A 107 -25.20 12.60 11.22
CA GLY A 107 -26.58 12.78 10.77
C GLY A 107 -27.55 11.79 11.42
N LEU A 108 -27.15 10.52 11.54
CA LEU A 108 -27.95 9.50 12.23
C LEU A 108 -28.09 9.81 13.73
N ALA A 109 -27.02 10.29 14.36
CA ALA A 109 -26.99 10.72 15.76
C ALA A 109 -27.93 11.91 16.00
N ALA A 110 -27.85 12.94 15.18
CA ALA A 110 -28.71 14.12 15.25
C ALA A 110 -30.19 13.74 15.07
N PHE A 111 -30.52 12.94 14.05
CA PHE A 111 -31.90 12.47 13.82
C PHE A 111 -32.45 11.62 14.96
N THR A 112 -31.61 10.76 15.56
CA THR A 112 -32.01 9.93 16.70
C THR A 112 -32.24 10.78 17.95
N ALA A 113 -31.38 11.79 18.18
CA ALA A 113 -31.54 12.74 19.26
C ALA A 113 -32.83 13.56 19.14
N GLU A 114 -33.18 13.99 17.92
CA GLU A 114 -34.43 14.71 17.63
C GLU A 114 -35.67 13.81 17.87
N ARG A 115 -35.65 12.57 17.38
CA ARG A 115 -36.74 11.61 17.63
C ARG A 115 -36.96 11.30 19.10
N ARG A 116 -35.88 11.18 19.87
CA ARG A 116 -35.93 10.89 21.32
C ARG A 116 -36.02 12.14 22.20
N GLN A 117 -36.10 13.33 21.61
CA GLN A 117 -36.09 14.61 22.34
C GLN A 117 -37.23 14.72 23.36
N LYS A 118 -38.43 14.19 23.05
CA LYS A 118 -39.57 14.18 23.98
C LYS A 118 -39.33 13.29 25.20
N GLU A 119 -38.80 12.09 25.01
CA GLU A 119 -38.48 11.16 26.11
C GLU A 119 -37.34 11.69 26.98
N ILE A 120 -36.32 12.26 26.33
CA ILE A 120 -35.15 12.90 26.96
C ILE A 120 -35.60 14.12 27.78
N GLY A 121 -36.49 14.95 27.24
CA GLY A 121 -37.04 16.13 27.91
C GLY A 121 -37.81 15.76 29.19
N ILE A 122 -38.66 14.73 29.14
CA ILE A 122 -39.40 14.26 30.32
C ILE A 122 -38.45 13.72 31.40
N ARG A 123 -37.47 12.88 31.03
CA ARG A 123 -36.47 12.36 31.98
C ARG A 123 -35.62 13.46 32.61
N LYS A 124 -35.23 14.49 31.83
CA LYS A 124 -34.41 15.60 32.31
C LYS A 124 -35.15 16.45 33.35
N ILE A 125 -36.47 16.65 33.18
CA ILE A 125 -37.32 17.36 34.15
C ILE A 125 -37.55 16.51 35.42
N LEU A 126 -37.58 15.18 35.28
CA LEU A 126 -37.64 14.23 36.41
C LEU A 126 -36.29 14.05 37.14
N GLY A 127 -35.27 14.84 36.84
CA GLY A 127 -33.98 14.85 37.55
C GLY A 127 -32.92 13.90 36.98
N ALA A 128 -33.13 13.31 35.79
CA ALA A 128 -32.08 12.53 35.13
C ALA A 128 -30.93 13.44 34.68
N GLY A 129 -29.70 13.10 35.08
CA GLY A 129 -28.50 13.84 34.70
C GLY A 129 -28.20 13.74 33.20
N GLY A 130 -27.70 14.83 32.60
CA GLY A 130 -27.36 14.88 31.17
C GLY A 130 -26.40 13.78 30.71
N LEU A 131 -25.47 13.36 31.58
CA LEU A 131 -24.53 12.26 31.35
C LEU A 131 -25.22 10.92 31.10
N GLN A 132 -26.33 10.63 31.78
CA GLN A 132 -27.04 9.36 31.66
C GLN A 132 -27.75 9.24 30.30
N ILE A 133 -28.12 10.38 29.71
CA ILE A 133 -28.75 10.46 28.40
C ILE A 133 -27.70 10.30 27.29
N ILE A 134 -26.54 10.94 27.44
CA ILE A 134 -25.40 10.77 26.54
C ILE A 134 -24.95 9.31 26.53
N GLN A 135 -24.82 8.66 27.70
CA GLN A 135 -24.45 7.25 27.79
C GLN A 135 -25.44 6.31 27.11
N LEU A 136 -26.75 6.54 27.27
CA LEU A 136 -27.79 5.71 26.64
C LEU A 136 -27.71 5.82 25.11
N LEU A 137 -27.53 7.04 24.59
CA LEU A 137 -27.41 7.29 23.16
C LEU A 137 -26.11 6.69 22.61
N SER A 138 -24.97 6.98 23.23
CA SER A 138 -23.66 6.46 22.83
C SER A 138 -23.59 4.93 22.87
N ALA A 139 -24.28 4.26 23.80
CA ALA A 139 -24.33 2.80 23.88
C ALA A 139 -25.07 2.17 22.69
N ASP A 140 -26.23 2.73 22.30
CA ASP A 140 -27.00 2.25 21.14
C ASP A 140 -26.17 2.39 19.84
N PHE A 141 -25.47 3.51 19.67
CA PHE A 141 -24.58 3.74 18.52
C PHE A 141 -23.35 2.82 18.54
N THR A 142 -22.69 2.68 19.69
CA THR A 142 -21.52 1.80 19.84
C THR A 142 -21.86 0.37 19.44
N LYS A 143 -23.05 -0.12 19.81
CA LYS A 143 -23.51 -1.45 19.42
C LYS A 143 -23.63 -1.61 17.90
N MET A 144 -24.18 -0.62 17.20
CA MET A 144 -24.25 -0.66 15.73
C MET A 144 -22.85 -0.65 15.09
N VAL A 145 -21.95 0.19 15.58
CA VAL A 145 -20.57 0.30 15.06
C VAL A 145 -19.80 -1.00 15.27
N VAL A 146 -19.93 -1.63 16.45
CA VAL A 146 -19.28 -2.93 16.73
C VAL A 146 -19.79 -4.01 15.77
N ILE A 147 -21.10 -4.08 15.52
CA ILE A 147 -21.66 -5.06 14.56
C ILE A 147 -21.10 -4.80 13.15
N ALA A 148 -21.02 -3.54 12.73
CA ALA A 148 -20.44 -3.18 11.44
C ALA A 148 -18.96 -3.61 11.35
N ILE A 149 -18.16 -3.41 12.40
CA ILE A 149 -16.74 -3.81 12.45
C ILE A 149 -16.60 -5.33 12.38
N VAL A 150 -17.41 -6.09 13.13
CA VAL A 150 -17.38 -7.56 13.13
C VAL A 150 -17.66 -8.12 11.73
N ILE A 151 -18.51 -7.45 10.95
CA ILE A 151 -18.81 -7.84 9.56
C ILE A 151 -17.73 -7.33 8.61
N ALA A 152 -17.23 -6.11 8.80
CA ALA A 152 -16.24 -5.50 7.93
C ALA A 152 -14.89 -6.22 7.98
N ILE A 153 -14.39 -6.61 9.16
CA ILE A 153 -13.10 -7.29 9.32
C ILE A 153 -12.95 -8.53 8.42
N PRO A 154 -13.86 -9.53 8.44
CA PRO A 154 -13.71 -10.72 7.59
C PRO A 154 -13.83 -10.40 6.10
N ILE A 155 -14.70 -9.46 5.71
CA ILE A 155 -14.85 -9.02 4.32
C ILE A 155 -13.57 -8.35 3.83
N SER A 156 -13.00 -7.43 4.62
CA SER A 156 -11.75 -6.75 4.32
C SER A 156 -10.59 -7.75 4.25
N PHE A 157 -10.49 -8.68 5.21
CA PHE A 157 -9.46 -9.72 5.21
C PHE A 157 -9.53 -10.59 3.95
N TRP A 158 -10.73 -11.05 3.57
CA TRP A 158 -10.92 -11.86 2.36
C TRP A 158 -10.56 -11.09 1.09
N THR A 159 -10.99 -9.83 0.99
CA THR A 159 -10.70 -8.96 -0.16
C THR A 159 -9.20 -8.70 -0.28
N THR A 160 -8.53 -8.36 0.82
CA THR A 160 -7.08 -8.16 0.86
C THR A 160 -6.34 -9.43 0.48
N LYS A 161 -6.74 -10.59 1.01
CA LYS A 161 -6.12 -11.87 0.66
C LYS A 161 -6.30 -12.20 -0.83
N SER A 162 -7.50 -12.02 -1.37
CA SER A 162 -7.77 -12.25 -2.80
C SER A 162 -7.00 -11.30 -3.70
N TRP A 163 -6.80 -10.05 -3.28
CA TRP A 163 -6.00 -9.08 -4.02
C TRP A 163 -4.51 -9.42 -3.97
N LEU A 164 -3.99 -9.81 -2.79
CA LEU A 164 -2.60 -10.21 -2.58
C LEU A 164 -2.21 -11.49 -3.34
N GLN A 165 -3.18 -12.38 -3.64
CA GLN A 165 -2.94 -13.56 -4.49
C GLN A 165 -2.51 -13.19 -5.93
N GLY A 166 -2.80 -11.98 -6.39
CA GLY A 166 -2.32 -11.48 -7.69
C GLY A 166 -0.84 -11.10 -7.70
N PHE A 167 -0.18 -11.12 -6.54
CA PHE A 167 1.24 -10.78 -6.40
C PHE A 167 2.04 -12.03 -6.08
N ALA A 168 3.08 -12.29 -6.85
CA ALA A 168 3.96 -13.45 -6.64
C ALA A 168 4.71 -13.38 -5.30
N TYR A 169 4.99 -12.17 -4.83
CA TYR A 169 5.47 -11.89 -3.48
C TYR A 169 4.49 -10.98 -2.77
N SER A 170 3.76 -11.53 -1.80
CA SER A 170 2.84 -10.79 -0.92
C SER A 170 3.21 -11.02 0.54
N ILE A 171 2.94 -10.01 1.37
CA ILE A 171 2.98 -10.17 2.82
C ILE A 171 1.73 -10.95 3.27
N GLU A 172 1.86 -11.82 4.27
CA GLU A 172 0.67 -12.39 4.89
C GLU A 172 -0.07 -11.29 5.66
N PRO A 173 -1.36 -11.06 5.39
CA PRO A 173 -2.11 -10.02 6.07
C PRO A 173 -2.25 -10.36 7.55
N GLU A 174 -1.47 -9.68 8.39
CA GLU A 174 -1.55 -9.88 9.84
C GLU A 174 -2.82 -9.26 10.42
N TRP A 175 -3.43 -9.95 11.37
CA TRP A 175 -4.73 -9.57 11.94
C TRP A 175 -4.71 -8.20 12.64
N TYR A 176 -3.55 -7.75 13.12
CA TYR A 176 -3.44 -6.50 13.87
C TYR A 176 -3.72 -5.26 13.01
N TYR A 177 -3.51 -5.31 11.69
CA TYR A 177 -3.85 -4.19 10.80
C TYR A 177 -5.37 -3.94 10.82
N PHE A 178 -6.15 -5.00 10.79
CA PHE A 178 -7.62 -4.93 10.83
C PHE A 178 -8.11 -4.55 12.23
N ALA A 179 -7.49 -5.10 13.28
CA ALA A 179 -7.82 -4.73 14.65
C ALA A 179 -7.52 -3.24 14.92
N GLY A 180 -6.37 -2.74 14.46
CA GLY A 180 -5.99 -1.33 14.55
C GLY A 180 -6.94 -0.41 13.80
N ALA A 181 -7.34 -0.79 12.57
CA ALA A 181 -8.34 -0.05 11.81
C ALA A 181 -9.72 -0.04 12.49
N GLY A 182 -10.16 -1.17 13.05
CA GLY A 182 -11.40 -1.27 13.81
C GLY A 182 -11.38 -0.40 15.08
N LEU A 183 -10.27 -0.39 15.81
CA LEU A 183 -10.09 0.50 16.97
C LEU A 183 -10.11 1.97 16.57
N ALA A 184 -9.42 2.34 15.49
CA ALA A 184 -9.45 3.71 14.97
C ALA A 184 -10.88 4.13 14.59
N ALA A 185 -11.65 3.24 13.93
CA ALA A 185 -13.04 3.50 13.59
C ALA A 185 -13.94 3.70 14.84
N LEU A 186 -13.74 2.91 15.90
CA LEU A 186 -14.43 3.10 17.18
C LEU A 186 -14.09 4.44 17.82
N VAL A 187 -12.80 4.81 17.86
CA VAL A 187 -12.36 6.10 18.42
C VAL A 187 -12.98 7.26 17.65
N ILE A 188 -12.99 7.20 16.32
CA ILE A 188 -13.62 8.23 15.48
C ILE A 188 -15.13 8.31 15.75
N ALA A 189 -15.82 7.18 15.85
CA ALA A 189 -17.24 7.16 16.16
C ALA A 189 -17.54 7.79 17.52
N TRP A 190 -16.75 7.48 18.55
CA TRP A 190 -16.91 8.09 19.88
C TRP A 190 -16.61 9.59 19.89
N LEU A 191 -15.58 10.04 19.17
CA LEU A 191 -15.27 11.47 19.02
C LEU A 191 -16.36 12.23 18.25
N THR A 192 -17.12 11.54 17.40
CA THR A 192 -18.21 12.16 16.63
C THR A 192 -19.49 12.31 17.45
N ILE A 193 -19.70 11.43 18.44
CA ILE A 193 -20.94 11.38 19.25
C ILE A 193 -20.83 12.17 20.55
N ASN A 194 -19.66 12.17 21.20
CA ASN A 194 -19.40 12.93 22.44
C ASN A 194 -19.16 14.41 22.15
#